data_AF-A0A4Q5L6P8-F1
#
_entry.id   AF-A0A4Q5L6P8-F1
#
_cell.length_a   1.000
_cell.length_b   1.000
_cell.length_c   1.000
_cell.angle_alpha   90.00
_cell.angle_beta   90.00
_cell.angle_gamma   90.00
#
_symmetry.space_group_name_H-M   'P 1'
#
loop_
_entity.id
_entity.type
_entity.pdbx_description
1 polymer ?
#
loop_
_entity_poly.entity_id
_entity_poly.type
_entity_poly.pdbx_seq_one_letter_code
_entity_poly.pdbx_strand_id
1 'polypeptide(L)'
;DDVYLPDKLAVQVPLLRDAPPEVGVIFGPVELIGPQGEPLPTPKWPAVPEGDIFLPLLHQNFVLAMGTLVRRSCYDKVGLYDENLPFEDWDMWLRLAKEYKFVYSPQVSARYRKHPGSVFDTRKKEMEEGSLLLLNKHRGCSKAADVAIKAQVRTRSELLYQLGGSHAAQWLRLRWQDDHSLQSLGLYLLAKLGISGRRIMQAQALLGRR
;
A
#
# COMPACT_ATOMS: atom_id res chain seq x y z
N ASP A 1 -19.44 8.24 -4.28
CA ASP A 1 -19.17 7.91 -5.70
C ASP A 1 -19.26 6.40 -5.92
N ASP A 2 -18.77 5.63 -4.97
CA ASP A 2 -18.86 4.17 -4.93
C ASP A 2 -20.27 3.62 -4.67
N VAL A 3 -20.47 2.35 -5.04
CA VAL A 3 -21.73 1.63 -4.88
C VAL A 3 -21.52 0.45 -3.94
N TYR A 4 -22.27 0.43 -2.85
CA TYR A 4 -22.34 -0.72 -1.95
C TYR A 4 -23.40 -1.69 -2.45
N LEU A 5 -23.07 -2.96 -2.64
CA LEU A 5 -24.04 -3.94 -3.13
C LEU A 5 -24.99 -4.36 -1.99
N PRO A 6 -26.29 -4.56 -2.30
CA PRO A 6 -27.33 -4.73 -1.28
C PRO A 6 -27.16 -5.99 -0.43
N ASP A 7 -26.53 -7.01 -0.98
CA ASP A 7 -26.25 -8.31 -0.38
C ASP A 7 -24.98 -8.33 0.50
N LYS A 8 -24.10 -7.33 0.39
CA LYS A 8 -22.81 -7.32 1.11
C LYS A 8 -22.95 -7.61 2.60
N LEU A 9 -23.83 -6.90 3.31
CA LEU A 9 -23.99 -7.11 4.75
C LEU A 9 -24.68 -8.43 5.06
N ALA A 10 -25.68 -8.82 4.25
CA ALA A 10 -26.37 -10.10 4.42
C ALA A 10 -25.39 -11.28 4.32
N VAL A 11 -24.28 -11.12 3.60
CA VAL A 11 -23.26 -12.13 3.38
C VAL A 11 -22.13 -12.02 4.39
N GLN A 12 -21.54 -10.83 4.56
CA GLN A 12 -20.35 -10.67 5.39
C GLN A 12 -20.65 -10.67 6.89
N VAL A 13 -21.84 -10.23 7.33
CA VAL A 13 -22.18 -10.20 8.76
C VAL A 13 -22.26 -11.61 9.36
N PRO A 14 -22.99 -12.59 8.77
CA PRO A 14 -22.95 -13.96 9.26
C PRO A 14 -21.54 -14.56 9.25
N LEU A 15 -20.75 -14.32 8.19
CA LEU A 15 -19.37 -14.78 8.11
C LEU A 15 -18.52 -14.26 9.28
N LEU A 16 -18.60 -12.97 9.60
CA LEU A 16 -17.83 -12.40 10.71
C LEU A 16 -18.36 -12.83 12.09
N ARG A 17 -19.68 -12.98 12.22
CA ARG A 17 -20.34 -13.41 13.46
C ARG A 17 -19.96 -14.84 13.82
N ASP A 18 -19.97 -15.73 12.84
CA ASP A 18 -19.77 -17.17 13.04
C ASP A 18 -18.28 -17.57 12.96
N ALA A 19 -17.41 -16.65 12.53
CA ALA A 19 -15.97 -16.87 12.50
C ALA A 19 -15.33 -16.91 13.91
N PRO A 20 -14.20 -17.64 14.07
CA PRO A 20 -13.43 -17.65 15.30
C PRO A 20 -13.01 -16.25 15.78
N PRO A 21 -12.79 -16.04 17.11
CA PRO A 21 -12.42 -14.73 17.66
C PRO A 21 -11.14 -14.11 17.07
N GLU A 22 -10.21 -14.92 16.58
CA GLU A 22 -9.00 -14.45 15.91
C GLU A 22 -9.28 -13.84 14.51
N VAL A 23 -10.45 -14.08 13.92
CA VAL A 23 -10.87 -13.44 12.68
C VAL A 23 -11.45 -12.07 12.98
N GLY A 24 -10.71 -11.05 12.54
CA GLY A 24 -11.06 -9.64 12.73
C GLY A 24 -11.70 -8.99 11.52
N VAL A 25 -11.43 -9.53 10.32
CA VAL A 25 -11.78 -8.87 9.05
C VAL A 25 -12.35 -9.88 8.05
N ILE A 26 -13.51 -9.56 7.50
CA ILE A 26 -13.99 -10.12 6.23
C ILE A 26 -13.67 -9.13 5.12
N PHE A 27 -13.20 -9.61 3.98
CA PHE A 27 -13.00 -8.78 2.80
C PHE A 27 -13.46 -9.53 1.55
N GLY A 28 -13.85 -8.80 0.51
CA GLY A 28 -14.34 -9.40 -0.73
C GLY A 28 -13.94 -8.62 -1.97
N PRO A 29 -14.22 -9.17 -3.16
CA PRO A 29 -13.91 -8.50 -4.40
C PRO A 29 -14.74 -7.24 -4.58
N VAL A 30 -14.11 -6.24 -5.20
CA VAL A 30 -14.73 -4.97 -5.57
C VAL A 30 -14.55 -4.79 -7.07
N GLU A 31 -15.64 -4.52 -7.77
CA GLU A 31 -15.62 -4.26 -9.21
C GLU A 31 -15.23 -2.82 -9.49
N LEU A 32 -14.47 -2.59 -10.55
CA LEU A 32 -14.18 -1.24 -11.04
C LEU A 32 -15.29 -0.78 -11.98
N ILE A 33 -15.77 0.45 -11.76
CA ILE A 33 -16.69 1.14 -12.68
C ILE A 33 -16.11 2.50 -13.07
N GLY A 34 -16.43 2.96 -14.27
CA GLY A 34 -16.05 4.27 -14.74
C GLY A 34 -17.00 5.37 -14.27
N PRO A 35 -16.77 6.62 -14.69
CA PRO A 35 -17.50 7.78 -14.16
C PRO A 35 -19.01 7.70 -14.33
N GLN A 36 -19.51 7.00 -15.35
CA GLN A 36 -20.94 6.84 -15.62
C GLN A 36 -21.50 5.48 -15.19
N GLY A 37 -20.71 4.71 -14.43
CA GLY A 37 -21.12 3.40 -13.92
C GLY A 37 -20.89 2.25 -14.91
N GLU A 38 -20.25 2.52 -16.05
CA GLU A 38 -19.84 1.50 -17.01
C GLU A 38 -18.80 0.56 -16.38
N PRO A 39 -18.86 -0.76 -16.64
CA PRO A 39 -17.90 -1.70 -16.07
C PRO A 39 -16.49 -1.46 -16.63
N LEU A 40 -15.49 -1.51 -15.76
CA LEU A 40 -14.07 -1.48 -16.12
C LEU A 40 -13.39 -2.83 -15.83
N PRO A 41 -12.29 -3.14 -16.53
CA PRO A 41 -11.49 -4.32 -16.22
C PRO A 41 -11.05 -4.32 -14.75
N THR A 42 -11.50 -5.32 -14.00
CA THR A 42 -11.15 -5.49 -12.59
C THR A 42 -10.01 -6.51 -12.47
N PRO A 43 -8.88 -6.18 -11.83
CA PRO A 43 -7.81 -7.14 -11.60
C PRO A 43 -8.33 -8.37 -10.85
N LYS A 44 -8.08 -9.55 -11.42
CA LYS A 44 -8.38 -10.83 -10.77
C LYS A 44 -7.12 -11.34 -10.10
N TRP A 45 -7.25 -11.77 -8.85
CA TRP A 45 -6.20 -12.42 -8.09
C TRP A 45 -6.34 -13.93 -8.28
N PRO A 46 -5.33 -14.63 -8.85
CA PRO A 46 -5.43 -16.08 -9.10
C PRO A 46 -5.69 -16.89 -7.83
N ALA A 47 -5.09 -16.46 -6.72
CA ALA A 47 -5.37 -16.95 -5.37
C ALA A 47 -5.36 -15.75 -4.43
N VAL A 48 -6.45 -15.54 -3.69
CA VAL A 48 -6.56 -14.47 -2.69
C VAL A 48 -6.00 -14.99 -1.36
N PRO A 49 -4.97 -14.37 -0.78
CA PRO A 49 -4.45 -14.78 0.52
C PRO A 49 -5.50 -14.63 1.64
N GLU A 50 -5.56 -15.61 2.54
CA GLU A 50 -6.44 -15.61 3.73
C GLU A 50 -5.65 -16.02 4.98
N GLY A 51 -6.22 -15.79 6.16
CA GLY A 51 -5.59 -16.04 7.44
C GLY A 51 -4.55 -14.97 7.77
N ASP A 52 -3.30 -15.40 7.92
CA ASP A 52 -2.16 -14.56 8.29
C ASP A 52 -1.55 -13.86 7.05
N ILE A 53 -2.17 -12.77 6.63
CA ILE A 53 -1.89 -12.13 5.33
C ILE A 53 -0.93 -10.93 5.40
N PHE A 54 -0.26 -10.69 6.54
CA PHE A 54 0.57 -9.49 6.72
C PHE A 54 1.64 -9.31 5.63
N LEU A 55 2.42 -10.34 5.32
CA LEU A 55 3.47 -10.25 4.30
C LEU A 55 2.91 -10.07 2.87
N PRO A 56 1.93 -10.87 2.40
CA PRO A 56 1.26 -10.59 1.13
C PRO A 56 0.75 -9.14 1.04
N LEU A 57 0.09 -8.66 2.10
CA LEU A 57 -0.49 -7.33 2.15
C LEU A 57 0.58 -6.23 2.18
N LEU A 58 1.72 -6.46 2.82
CA LEU A 58 2.87 -5.54 2.83
C LEU A 58 3.49 -5.39 1.44
N HIS A 59 3.46 -6.44 0.63
CA HIS A 59 3.95 -6.39 -0.74
C HIS A 59 3.01 -5.63 -1.68
N GLN A 60 1.70 -5.80 -1.50
CA GLN A 60 0.72 -5.13 -2.34
C GLN A 60 -0.61 -4.97 -1.60
N ASN A 61 -1.18 -3.76 -1.65
CA ASN A 61 -2.53 -3.55 -1.14
C ASN A 61 -3.56 -4.18 -2.09
N PHE A 62 -4.14 -5.30 -1.68
CA PHE A 62 -5.22 -5.98 -2.40
C PHE A 62 -6.56 -5.98 -1.65
N VAL A 63 -6.59 -5.36 -0.46
CA VAL A 63 -7.79 -5.22 0.37
C VAL A 63 -8.35 -3.81 0.16
N LEU A 64 -9.44 -3.72 -0.61
CA LEU A 64 -10.11 -2.46 -0.90
C LEU A 64 -11.11 -2.13 0.21
N ALA A 65 -11.05 -0.92 0.75
CA ALA A 65 -11.75 -0.56 1.99
C ALA A 65 -13.27 -0.83 1.96
N MET A 66 -13.93 -0.47 0.86
CA MET A 66 -15.37 -0.70 0.65
C MET A 66 -15.75 -2.17 0.50
N GLY A 67 -14.77 -3.06 0.27
CA GLY A 67 -14.95 -4.51 0.27
C GLY A 67 -14.87 -5.14 1.66
N THR A 68 -14.52 -4.38 2.70
CA THR A 68 -14.26 -4.92 4.05
C THR A 68 -15.45 -4.86 4.99
N LEU A 69 -15.44 -5.74 5.99
CA LEU A 69 -16.23 -5.66 7.22
C LEU A 69 -15.31 -6.04 8.38
N VAL A 70 -15.16 -5.15 9.35
CA VAL A 70 -14.20 -5.28 10.46
C VAL A 70 -14.96 -5.36 11.77
N ARG A 71 -14.52 -6.26 12.66
CA ARG A 71 -15.08 -6.35 14.01
C ARG A 71 -14.74 -5.08 14.79
N ARG A 72 -15.74 -4.45 15.43
CA ARG A 72 -15.54 -3.19 16.16
C ARG A 72 -14.39 -3.25 17.18
N SER A 73 -14.31 -4.35 17.94
CA SER A 73 -13.26 -4.55 18.96
C SER A 73 -11.84 -4.58 18.41
N CYS A 74 -11.66 -4.80 17.10
CA CYS A 74 -10.35 -4.71 16.47
C CYS A 74 -9.81 -3.27 16.51
N TYR A 75 -10.67 -2.27 16.28
CA TYR A 75 -10.29 -0.86 16.36
C TYR A 75 -9.90 -0.44 17.78
N ASP A 76 -10.57 -1.00 18.80
CA ASP A 76 -10.22 -0.77 20.20
C ASP A 76 -8.79 -1.27 20.51
N LYS A 77 -8.33 -2.31 19.81
CA LYS A 77 -6.98 -2.88 19.98
C LYS A 77 -5.91 -2.15 19.16
N VAL A 78 -6.16 -1.90 17.88
CA VAL A 78 -5.13 -1.39 16.96
C VAL A 78 -5.17 0.12 16.76
N GLY A 79 -6.20 0.80 17.27
CA GLY A 79 -6.44 2.23 17.06
C GLY A 79 -7.14 2.53 15.72
N LEU A 80 -7.45 3.81 15.51
CA LEU A 80 -8.14 4.31 14.31
C LEU A 80 -7.18 4.57 13.14
N TYR A 81 -7.67 5.21 12.08
CA TYR A 81 -6.89 5.56 10.90
C TYR A 81 -5.81 6.60 11.25
N ASP A 82 -4.66 6.49 10.59
CA ASP A 82 -3.60 7.50 10.67
C ASP A 82 -3.80 8.52 9.55
N GLU A 83 -4.43 9.64 9.87
CA GLU A 83 -4.78 10.71 8.92
C GLU A 83 -3.56 11.41 8.30
N ASN A 84 -2.35 11.11 8.76
CA ASN A 84 -1.12 11.64 8.18
C ASN A 84 -0.61 10.79 6.99
N LEU A 85 -1.23 9.64 6.72
CA LEU A 85 -0.86 8.76 5.61
C LEU A 85 -1.88 8.89 4.47
N PRO A 86 -1.44 8.97 3.20
CA PRO A 86 -2.35 8.94 2.05
C PRO A 86 -2.89 7.52 1.73
N PHE A 87 -2.42 6.51 2.46
CA PHE A 87 -2.85 5.11 2.36
C PHE A 87 -3.29 4.62 3.73
N GLU A 88 -4.13 5.41 4.39
CA GLU A 88 -4.64 5.18 5.74
C GLU A 88 -5.31 3.81 5.88
N ASP A 89 -6.04 3.36 4.85
CA ASP A 89 -6.65 2.02 4.83
C ASP A 89 -5.57 0.94 4.82
N TRP A 90 -4.52 1.12 4.02
CA TRP A 90 -3.45 0.12 3.92
C TRP A 90 -2.71 -0.02 5.25
N ASP A 91 -2.42 1.10 5.92
CA ASP A 91 -1.89 1.10 7.29
C ASP A 91 -2.81 0.36 8.26
N MET A 92 -4.12 0.63 8.19
CA MET A 92 -5.13 -0.05 9.01
C MET A 92 -5.10 -1.57 8.77
N TRP A 93 -5.11 -2.00 7.52
CA TRP A 93 -5.08 -3.42 7.16
C TRP A 93 -3.79 -4.09 7.64
N LEU A 94 -2.63 -3.43 7.50
CA LEU A 94 -1.35 -3.95 7.98
C LEU A 94 -1.29 -4.04 9.51
N ARG A 95 -1.89 -3.10 10.24
CA ARG A 95 -1.99 -3.19 11.70
C ARG A 95 -2.92 -4.31 12.14
N LEU A 96 -4.07 -4.44 11.48
CA LEU A 96 -5.01 -5.54 11.74
C LEU A 96 -4.38 -6.90 11.42
N ALA A 97 -3.64 -7.04 10.32
CA ALA A 97 -3.02 -8.29 9.89
C ALA A 97 -1.87 -8.78 10.80
N LYS A 98 -1.39 -7.93 11.72
CA LYS A 98 -0.45 -8.35 12.78
C LYS A 98 -1.15 -9.03 13.95
N GLU A 99 -2.43 -8.74 14.16
CA GLU A 99 -3.18 -9.10 15.36
C GLU A 99 -4.35 -10.06 15.09
N TYR A 100 -4.84 -10.08 13.86
CA TYR A 100 -6.07 -10.77 13.45
C TYR A 100 -5.91 -11.43 12.08
N LYS A 101 -6.67 -12.51 11.90
CA LYS A 101 -6.82 -13.20 10.63
C LYS A 101 -7.86 -12.52 9.75
N PHE A 102 -7.65 -12.65 8.45
CA PHE A 102 -8.54 -12.17 7.40
C PHE A 102 -9.23 -13.35 6.73
N VAL A 103 -10.52 -13.21 6.43
CA VAL A 103 -11.30 -14.19 5.68
C VAL A 103 -11.87 -13.54 4.42
N TYR A 104 -11.73 -14.23 3.29
CA TYR A 104 -12.22 -13.78 2.01
C TYR A 104 -13.65 -14.26 1.77
N SER A 105 -14.51 -13.32 1.42
CA SER A 105 -15.85 -13.58 0.90
C SER A 105 -15.81 -13.51 -0.63
N PRO A 106 -16.11 -14.59 -1.36
CA PRO A 106 -16.01 -14.60 -2.82
C PRO A 106 -17.09 -13.76 -3.53
N GLN A 107 -18.07 -13.23 -2.79
CA GLN A 107 -19.16 -12.43 -3.32
C GLN A 107 -18.75 -10.97 -3.49
N VAL A 108 -19.03 -10.42 -4.67
CA VAL A 108 -18.78 -9.00 -4.96
C VAL A 108 -19.49 -8.16 -3.92
N SER A 109 -18.71 -7.30 -3.29
CA SER A 109 -19.12 -6.55 -2.11
C SER A 109 -19.50 -5.11 -2.47
N ALA A 110 -18.82 -4.53 -3.45
CA ALA A 110 -19.00 -3.14 -3.84
C ALA A 110 -18.51 -2.91 -5.27
N ARG A 111 -18.78 -1.70 -5.78
CA ARG A 111 -18.20 -1.16 -7.00
C ARG A 111 -17.47 0.14 -6.70
N TYR A 112 -16.19 0.20 -7.04
CA TYR A 112 -15.32 1.37 -6.87
C TYR A 112 -15.32 2.21 -8.15
N ARG A 113 -15.67 3.50 -8.03
CA ARG A 113 -15.76 4.42 -9.16
C ARG A 113 -14.42 5.08 -9.44
N LYS A 114 -13.84 4.77 -10.60
CA LYS A 114 -12.59 5.40 -11.04
C LYS A 114 -12.88 6.70 -11.78
N HIS A 115 -12.45 7.80 -11.17
CA HIS A 115 -12.49 9.12 -11.79
C HIS A 115 -11.19 9.44 -12.55
N PRO A 116 -11.26 10.06 -13.75
CA PRO A 116 -10.10 10.65 -14.40
C PRO A 116 -9.43 11.69 -13.50
N GLY A 117 -8.11 11.69 -13.44
CA GLY A 117 -7.37 12.63 -12.58
C GLY A 117 -7.40 12.27 -11.09
N SER A 118 -7.59 10.98 -10.77
CA SER A 118 -7.50 10.48 -9.41
C SER A 118 -6.22 10.94 -8.70
N VAL A 119 -6.25 11.02 -7.38
CA VAL A 119 -5.09 11.46 -6.56
C VAL A 119 -3.82 10.68 -6.89
N PHE A 120 -3.95 9.38 -7.17
CA PHE A 120 -2.86 8.52 -7.59
C PHE A 120 -2.20 8.96 -8.91
N ASP A 121 -2.98 9.48 -9.85
CA ASP A 121 -2.48 9.88 -11.17
C ASP A 121 -1.77 11.25 -11.11
N THR A 122 -2.25 12.13 -10.22
CA THR A 122 -1.85 13.55 -10.18
C THR A 122 -0.80 13.88 -9.12
N ARG A 123 -0.72 13.10 -8.03
CA ARG A 123 0.13 13.37 -6.85
C ARG A 123 1.22 12.31 -6.64
N LYS A 124 1.88 11.90 -7.73
CA LYS A 124 2.85 10.78 -7.73
C LYS A 124 3.96 10.94 -6.69
N LYS A 125 4.45 12.16 -6.45
CA LYS A 125 5.51 12.41 -5.45
C LYS A 125 5.00 12.11 -4.05
N GLU A 126 3.82 12.65 -3.71
CA GLU A 126 3.21 12.44 -2.41
C GLU A 126 2.81 10.99 -2.19
N MET A 127 2.40 10.27 -3.24
CA MET A 127 2.11 8.84 -3.16
C MET A 127 3.37 7.99 -2.91
N GLU A 128 4.50 8.30 -3.56
CA GLU A 128 5.76 7.59 -3.29
C GLU A 128 6.29 7.90 -1.90
N GLU A 129 6.19 9.15 -1.46
CA GLU A 129 6.56 9.52 -0.10
C GLU A 129 5.66 8.89 0.95
N GLY A 130 4.34 8.88 0.75
CA GLY A 130 3.39 8.18 1.61
C GLY A 130 3.67 6.68 1.71
N SER A 131 4.11 6.06 0.61
CA SER A 131 4.49 4.65 0.61
C SER A 131 5.72 4.42 1.47
N LEU A 132 6.71 5.32 1.41
CA LEU A 132 7.92 5.25 2.23
C LEU A 132 7.61 5.47 3.72
N LEU A 133 6.71 6.41 4.06
CA LEU A 133 6.23 6.62 5.42
C LEU A 133 5.54 5.38 5.99
N LEU A 134 4.61 4.80 5.23
CA LEU A 134 3.94 3.54 5.56
C LEU A 134 4.96 2.43 5.81
N LEU A 135 5.86 2.18 4.86
CA LEU A 135 6.87 1.12 4.97
C LEU A 135 7.77 1.32 6.20
N ASN A 136 8.19 2.56 6.48
CA ASN A 136 9.03 2.87 7.63
C ASN A 136 8.30 2.64 8.96
N LYS A 137 7.00 2.98 9.03
CA LYS A 137 6.15 2.74 10.20
C LYS A 137 6.03 1.25 10.56
N HIS A 138 6.12 0.37 9.57
CA HIS A 138 6.00 -1.09 9.76
C HIS A 138 7.33 -1.83 9.94
N ARG A 139 8.47 -1.12 10.03
CA ARG A 139 9.78 -1.73 10.30
C ARG A 139 9.86 -2.41 11.67
N GLY A 140 10.75 -3.40 11.77
CA GLY A 140 11.08 -4.10 13.01
C GLY A 140 10.03 -5.14 13.42
N CYS A 141 8.96 -5.34 12.64
CA CYS A 141 7.91 -6.29 13.02
C CYS A 141 8.32 -7.75 12.80
N SER A 142 9.13 -8.05 11.78
CA SER A 142 9.75 -9.36 11.57
C SER A 142 10.93 -9.25 10.60
N LYS A 143 11.85 -10.22 10.62
CA LYS A 143 12.98 -10.26 9.67
C LYS A 143 12.50 -10.30 8.22
N ALA A 144 11.46 -11.09 7.93
CA ALA A 144 10.90 -11.20 6.58
C ALA A 144 10.28 -9.88 6.12
N ALA A 145 9.55 -9.19 7.01
CA ALA A 145 8.98 -7.89 6.72
C ALA A 145 10.06 -6.83 6.47
N ASP A 146 11.13 -6.82 7.27
CA ASP A 146 12.23 -5.87 7.10
C ASP A 146 12.97 -6.09 5.77
N VAL A 147 13.15 -7.34 5.33
CA VAL A 147 13.69 -7.64 4.00
C VAL A 147 12.79 -7.07 2.91
N ALA A 148 11.47 -7.29 2.99
CA ALA A 148 10.51 -6.75 2.04
C ALA A 148 10.48 -5.21 2.04
N ILE A 149 10.48 -4.60 3.22
CA ILE A 149 10.48 -3.14 3.40
C ILE A 149 11.74 -2.52 2.81
N LYS A 150 12.93 -3.07 3.11
CA LYS A 150 14.21 -2.57 2.56
C LYS A 150 14.24 -2.64 1.04
N ALA A 151 13.75 -3.73 0.45
CA ALA A 151 13.65 -3.87 -1.00
C ALA A 151 12.72 -2.81 -1.61
N GLN A 152 11.56 -2.54 -1.00
CA GLN A 152 10.64 -1.50 -1.46
C GLN A 152 11.21 -0.08 -1.25
N VAL A 153 11.81 0.20 -0.10
CA VAL A 153 12.47 1.48 0.21
C VAL A 153 13.56 1.79 -0.81
N ARG A 154 14.35 0.78 -1.22
CA ARG A 154 15.37 0.95 -2.26
C ARG A 154 14.77 1.50 -3.56
N THR A 155 13.74 0.84 -4.08
CA THR A 155 13.10 1.21 -5.35
C THR A 155 12.34 2.53 -5.25
N ARG A 156 11.56 2.72 -4.19
CA ARG A 156 10.68 3.89 -4.03
C ARG A 156 11.45 5.17 -3.70
N SER A 157 12.52 5.09 -2.88
CA SER A 157 13.35 6.26 -2.58
C SER A 157 14.06 6.80 -3.83
N GLU A 158 14.47 5.91 -4.73
CA GLU A 158 15.06 6.29 -6.02
C GLU A 158 14.03 6.92 -6.95
N LEU A 159 12.83 6.32 -7.05
CA LEU A 159 11.74 6.90 -7.83
C LEU A 159 11.33 8.29 -7.30
N LEU A 160 11.19 8.45 -5.99
CA LEU A 160 10.90 9.75 -5.36
C LEU A 160 11.97 10.79 -5.72
N TYR A 161 13.24 10.39 -5.72
CA TYR A 161 14.34 11.27 -6.13
C TYR A 161 14.25 11.66 -7.61
N GLN A 162 13.96 10.70 -8.49
CA GLN A 162 13.77 10.95 -9.92
C GLN A 162 12.58 11.87 -10.22
N LEU A 163 11.48 11.75 -9.46
CA LEU A 163 10.35 12.66 -9.57
C LEU A 163 10.69 14.07 -9.05
N GLY A 164 11.71 14.19 -8.20
CA GLY A 164 12.12 15.42 -7.54
C GLY A 164 11.26 15.71 -6.32
N GLY A 165 11.06 14.71 -5.46
CA GLY A 165 10.44 14.86 -4.14
C GLY A 165 11.34 15.62 -3.17
N SER A 166 10.75 16.46 -2.33
CA SER A 166 11.47 17.33 -1.38
C SER A 166 12.26 16.55 -0.32
N HIS A 167 11.73 15.40 0.12
CA HIS A 167 12.36 14.58 1.17
C HIS A 167 13.16 13.39 0.62
N ALA A 168 13.43 13.36 -0.69
CA ALA A 168 14.16 12.25 -1.32
C ALA A 168 15.53 11.97 -0.66
N ALA A 169 16.26 13.02 -0.25
CA ALA A 169 17.56 12.87 0.41
C ALA A 169 17.46 12.14 1.76
N GLN A 170 16.38 12.35 2.53
CA GLN A 170 16.15 11.63 3.78
C GLN A 170 15.94 10.13 3.54
N TRP A 171 15.14 9.79 2.53
CA TRP A 171 14.85 8.39 2.21
C TRP A 171 16.05 7.66 1.58
N LEU A 172 16.84 8.36 0.77
CA LEU A 172 18.11 7.82 0.25
C LEU A 172 19.15 7.62 1.36
N ARG A 173 19.15 8.46 2.41
CA ARG A 173 19.97 8.23 3.60
C ARG A 173 19.53 6.95 4.32
N LEU A 174 18.23 6.73 4.50
CA LEU A 174 17.71 5.51 5.12
C LEU A 174 18.10 4.27 4.30
N ARG A 175 17.93 4.32 2.97
CA ARG A 175 18.38 3.27 2.05
C ARG A 175 19.88 2.95 2.25
N TRP A 176 20.73 3.97 2.33
CA TRP A 176 22.17 3.76 2.58
C TRP A 176 22.45 3.19 3.97
N GLN A 177 21.69 3.56 5.00
CA GLN A 177 21.81 2.96 6.33
C GLN A 177 21.38 1.48 6.34
N ASP A 178 20.50 1.07 5.42
CA ASP A 178 20.07 -0.32 5.30
C ASP A 178 21.08 -1.22 4.59
N ASP A 179 21.72 -0.72 3.53
CA ASP A 179 22.54 -1.53 2.61
C ASP A 179 24.04 -1.20 2.62
N HIS A 180 24.43 -0.05 3.19
CA HIS A 180 25.80 0.48 3.22
C HIS A 180 26.53 0.52 1.86
N SER A 181 25.80 0.50 0.74
CA SER A 181 26.38 0.43 -0.60
C SER A 181 26.86 1.80 -1.09
N LEU A 182 27.91 1.80 -1.91
CA LEU A 182 28.43 3.01 -2.55
C LEU A 182 27.41 3.66 -3.49
N GLN A 183 26.55 2.85 -4.13
CA GLN A 183 25.48 3.36 -4.97
C GLN A 183 24.48 4.19 -4.15
N SER A 184 24.02 3.65 -3.01
CA SER A 184 23.08 4.35 -2.12
C SER A 184 23.72 5.59 -1.49
N LEU A 185 25.00 5.51 -1.11
CA LEU A 185 25.75 6.67 -0.62
C LEU A 185 25.84 7.77 -1.70
N GLY A 186 26.17 7.41 -2.94
CA GLY A 186 26.27 8.33 -4.06
C GLY A 186 24.94 9.05 -4.33
N LEU A 187 23.84 8.31 -4.43
CA LEU A 187 22.50 8.89 -4.60
C LEU A 187 22.14 9.85 -3.46
N TYR A 188 22.40 9.46 -2.21
CA TYR A 188 22.18 10.32 -1.05
C TYR A 188 22.96 11.64 -1.14
N LEU A 189 24.26 11.59 -1.45
CA LEU A 189 25.10 12.78 -1.55
C LEU A 189 24.66 13.69 -2.71
N LEU A 190 24.33 13.13 -3.87
CA LEU A 190 23.81 13.89 -5.01
C LEU A 190 22.50 14.60 -4.66
N ALA A 191 21.57 13.89 -4.02
CA ALA A 191 20.30 14.47 -3.57
C ALA A 191 20.52 15.57 -2.52
N LYS A 192 21.42 15.36 -1.55
CA LYS A 192 21.76 16.34 -0.50
C LYS A 192 22.39 17.61 -1.06
N LEU A 193 23.17 17.50 -2.14
CA LEU A 193 23.77 18.63 -2.85
C LEU A 193 22.80 19.32 -3.82
N GLY A 194 21.52 18.92 -3.85
CA GLY A 194 20.50 19.51 -4.72
C GLY A 194 20.62 19.12 -6.20
N ILE A 195 21.42 18.10 -6.53
CA ILE A 195 21.51 17.58 -7.89
C ILE A 195 20.19 16.86 -8.20
N SER A 196 19.57 17.19 -9.34
CA SER A 196 18.27 16.63 -9.72
C SER A 196 18.37 15.17 -10.16
N GLY A 197 17.53 14.30 -9.59
CA GLY A 197 17.42 12.89 -9.99
C GLY A 197 17.05 12.70 -11.47
N ARG A 198 16.30 13.62 -12.07
CA ARG A 198 16.00 13.58 -13.52
C ARG A 198 17.24 13.73 -14.38
N ARG A 199 18.16 14.62 -13.98
CA ARG A 199 19.42 14.84 -14.71
C ARG A 199 20.30 13.59 -14.66
N ILE A 200 20.32 12.88 -13.53
CA ILE A 200 21.05 11.62 -13.39
C ILE A 200 20.45 10.54 -14.29
N MET A 201 19.12 10.38 -14.30
CA MET A 201 18.44 9.43 -15.18
C MET A 201 18.73 9.72 -16.67
N GLN A 202 18.66 10.99 -17.08
CA GLN A 202 18.99 11.41 -18.44
C GLN A 202 20.44 11.08 -18.81
N ALA A 203 21.39 11.35 -17.90
CA ALA A 203 22.79 10.99 -18.10
C ALA A 203 23.02 9.48 -18.20
N GLN A 204 22.34 8.68 -17.37
CA GLN A 204 22.41 7.21 -17.42
C GLN A 204 21.85 6.64 -18.72
N ALA A 205 20.73 7.20 -19.20
CA ALA A 205 20.12 6.82 -20.48
C ALA A 205 21.05 7.12 -21.67
N LEU A 206 21.75 8.27 -21.64
CA LEU A 206 22.74 8.64 -22.66
C LEU A 206 23.98 7.72 -22.64
N LEU A 207 24.34 7.16 -21.48
CA LEU A 207 25.48 6.26 -21.29
C LEU A 207 25.15 4.78 -21.53
N GLY A 208 23.92 4.44 -21.96
CA GLY A 208 23.53 3.08 -22.34
C GLY A 208 23.47 2.06 -21.20
N ARG A 209 23.50 2.50 -19.93
CA ARG A 209 23.35 1.62 -18.77
C ARG A 209 21.87 1.49 -18.42
N ARG A 210 21.26 0.36 -18.81
CA ARG A 210 19.97 -0.10 -18.28
C ARG A 210 20.18 -0.89 -17.00
#